data_AF-A0A2V9NMA9-F1
#
_entry.id   AF-A0A2V9NMA9-F1
#
_cell.length_a   1.000
_cell.length_b   1.000
_cell.length_c   1.000
_cell.angle_alpha   90.00
_cell.angle_beta   90.00
_cell.angle_gamma   90.00
#
_symmetry.space_group_name_H-M   'P 1'
#
loop_
_entity.id
_entity.type
_entity.pdbx_description
1 polymer ?
#
loop_
_entity_poly.entity_id
_entity_poly.type
_entity_poly.pdbx_seq_one_letter_code
_entity_poly.pdbx_strand_id
1 'polypeptide(L)' 'MAQTTTEVSKLLERALSLSVEEQEALAESLISNLGGKVDEGVGAAWEAEVAKRIAELDSGNAKTISWEECVGG' A
#
# COMPACT_ATOMS: atom_id res chain seq x y z
N MET A 1 -20.94 14.09 -2.62
CA MET A 1 -19.74 14.88 -2.34
C MET A 1 -19.74 15.16 -0.86
N ALA A 2 -18.79 14.64 -0.09
CA ALA A 2 -18.73 14.94 1.34
C ALA A 2 -18.49 16.45 1.51
N GLN A 3 -19.33 17.12 2.28
CA GLN A 3 -19.17 18.53 2.57
C GLN A 3 -17.94 18.68 3.48
N THR A 4 -16.88 19.32 2.99
CA THR A 4 -15.73 19.66 3.82
C THR A 4 -16.14 20.74 4.82
N THR A 5 -15.86 20.51 6.11
CA THR A 5 -16.13 21.52 7.13
C THR A 5 -15.13 22.67 7.01
N THR A 6 -15.47 23.82 7.60
CA THR A 6 -14.54 24.97 7.68
C THR A 6 -13.18 24.58 8.27
N GLU A 7 -13.16 23.65 9.22
CA GLU A 7 -11.91 23.15 9.81
C GLU A 7 -11.11 22.27 8.85
N VAL A 8 -11.76 21.42 8.05
CA VAL A 8 -11.08 20.63 7.01
C VAL A 8 -10.46 21.54 5.96
N SER A 9 -11.17 22.60 5.54
CA SER A 9 -10.63 23.58 4.59
C SER A 9 -9.39 24.29 5.13
N LYS A 10 -9.40 24.73 6.39
CA LYS A 10 -8.23 25.38 7.03
C LYS A 10 -7.03 24.45 7.14
N LEU A 11 -7.27 23.17 7.49
CA LEU A 11 -6.19 22.17 7.58
C LEU A 11 -5.59 21.89 6.21
N LEU A 12 -6.42 21.81 5.17
CA LEU A 12 -5.96 21.65 3.79
C LEU A 12 -5.12 22.84 3.32
N GLU A 13 -5.56 24.07 3.57
CA GLU A 13 -4.79 25.28 3.25
C GLU A 13 -3.40 25.26 3.90
N ARG A 14 -3.32 24.84 5.17
CA ARG A 14 -2.02 24.71 5.85
C ARG A 14 -1.17 23.58 5.29
N ALA A 15 -1.75 22.42 5.01
CA ALA A 15 -1.04 21.29 4.43
C ALA A 15 -0.42 21.66 3.07
N LEU A 16 -1.16 22.38 2.22
CA LEU A 16 -0.67 22.82 0.91
C LEU A 16 0.41 23.92 0.98
N SER A 17 0.61 24.54 2.15
CA SER A 17 1.67 25.53 2.36
C SER A 17 3.01 24.95 2.84
N LEU A 18 3.04 23.65 3.15
CA LEU A 18 4.23 22.93 3.61
C LEU A 18 5.21 22.62 2.47
N SER A 19 6.46 22.28 2.79
CA SER A 19 7.40 21.74 1.81
C SER A 19 6.91 20.39 1.27
N VAL A 20 7.47 19.92 0.15
CA VAL A 20 7.09 18.62 -0.43
C VAL A 20 7.36 17.48 0.55
N GLU A 21 8.49 17.49 1.23
CA GLU A 21 8.90 16.49 2.21
C GLU A 21 7.96 16.46 3.43
N GLU A 22 7.53 17.64 3.90
CA GLU A 22 6.58 17.77 4.99
C GLU A 22 5.15 17.33 4.58
N GLN A 23 4.76 17.58 3.32
CA GLN A 23 3.51 17.09 2.76
C GLN A 23 3.50 15.56 2.68
N GLU A 24 4.59 14.94 2.24
CA GLU A 24 4.76 13.49 2.20
C GLU A 24 4.63 12.87 3.59
N ALA A 25 5.36 13.40 4.58
CA ALA A 25 5.30 12.93 5.96
C ALA A 25 3.90 13.08 6.59
N LEU A 26 3.20 14.19 6.28
CA LEU A 26 1.83 14.41 6.72
C LEU A 26 0.85 13.43 6.06
N ALA A 27 1.00 13.19 4.76
CA ALA A 27 0.18 12.24 4.03
C ALA A 27 0.35 10.81 4.56
N GLU A 28 1.58 10.36 4.80
CA GLU A 28 1.85 9.05 5.41
C GLU A 28 1.20 8.89 6.78
N SER A 29 1.36 9.92 7.64
CA SER A 29 0.76 9.92 8.98
C SER A 29 -0.77 9.85 8.92
N LEU A 30 -1.38 10.60 8.01
CA LEU A 30 -2.84 10.59 7.80
C LEU A 30 -3.31 9.25 7.23
N ILE A 31 -2.62 8.68 6.23
CA ILE A 31 -2.96 7.38 5.65
C ILE A 31 -2.83 6.27 6.71
N SER A 32 -1.78 6.31 7.54
CA SER A 32 -1.60 5.36 8.64
C SER A 32 -2.72 5.48 9.68
N ASN A 33 -3.11 6.69 10.03
CA ASN A 33 -4.21 6.93 10.97
C ASN A 33 -5.58 6.56 10.38
N LEU A 34 -5.80 6.84 9.09
CA LEU A 34 -6.99 6.49 8.32
C LEU A 34 -7.01 5.03 7.90
N GLY A 35 -5.92 4.31 8.11
CA GLY A 35 -5.76 2.86 7.98
C GLY A 35 -6.70 2.15 8.94
N GLY A 36 -7.99 2.27 8.65
CA GLY A 36 -9.05 1.45 9.21
C GLY A 36 -8.67 0.00 9.00
N LYS A 37 -9.09 -0.82 9.97
CA LYS A 37 -8.93 -2.28 9.99
C LYS A 37 -8.79 -2.81 8.56
N VAL A 38 -7.59 -3.29 8.23
CA VAL A 38 -7.42 -4.17 7.06
C VAL A 38 -8.55 -5.18 7.18
N ASP A 39 -9.43 -5.21 6.18
CA ASP A 39 -10.53 -6.17 6.17
C ASP A 39 -9.88 -7.54 6.40
N GLU A 40 -10.32 -8.24 7.44
CA GLU A 40 -9.73 -9.53 7.82
C GLU A 40 -9.76 -10.50 6.62
N GLY A 41 -10.73 -10.35 5.71
CA GLY A 41 -10.81 -11.07 4.45
C GLY A 41 -9.70 -10.73 3.45
N VAL A 42 -9.19 -9.51 3.42
CA VAL A 42 -8.04 -9.11 2.57
C VAL A 42 -6.76 -9.76 3.07
N GLY A 43 -6.53 -9.77 4.38
CA GLY A 43 -5.40 -10.48 4.98
C GLY A 43 -5.45 -11.98 4.69
N ALA A 44 -6.61 -12.61 4.94
CA ALA A 44 -6.79 -14.04 4.67
C ALA A 44 -6.63 -14.40 3.18
N ALA A 45 -7.15 -13.57 2.26
CA ALA A 45 -7.00 -13.77 0.83
C ALA A 45 -5.53 -13.62 0.38
N TRP A 46 -4.78 -12.70 0.99
CA TRP A 46 -3.36 -12.54 0.72
C TRP A 46 -2.55 -13.75 1.17
N GLU A 47 -2.77 -14.23 2.40
CA GLU A 47 -2.12 -15.45 2.91
C GLU A 47 -2.42 -16.68 2.04
N ALA A 48 -3.68 -16.84 1.61
CA ALA A 48 -4.07 -17.93 0.72
C ALA A 48 -3.34 -17.87 -0.64
N GLU A 49 -3.18 -16.67 -1.20
CA GLU A 49 -2.48 -16.48 -2.47
C GLU A 49 -0.97 -16.70 -2.34
N VAL A 50 -0.35 -16.29 -1.23
CA VAL A 50 1.07 -16.58 -0.94
C VAL A 50 1.27 -18.09 -0.84
N ALA A 51 0.43 -18.80 -0.08
CA ALA A 51 0.51 -20.25 0.06
C ALA A 51 0.35 -20.97 -1.29
N LYS A 52 -0.59 -20.51 -2.13
CA LYS A 52 -0.78 -21.03 -3.49
C LYS A 52 0.48 -20.85 -4.35
N ARG A 53 1.07 -19.66 -4.37
CA ARG A 53 2.29 -19.39 -5.15
C ARG A 53 3.48 -20.23 -4.71
N ILE A 54 3.64 -20.45 -3.40
CA ILE A 54 4.66 -21.36 -2.87
C ILE A 54 4.42 -22.79 -3.38
N ALA A 55 3.19 -23.29 -3.31
CA ALA A 55 2.86 -24.62 -3.81
C ALA A 55 3.09 -24.77 -5.33
N GLU A 56 2.78 -23.74 -6.12
CA GLU A 56 3.08 -23.71 -7.56
C GLU A 56 4.58 -23.76 -7.86
N LEU A 57 5.40 -23.09 -7.05
CA LEU A 57 6.86 -23.14 -7.13
C LEU A 57 7.39 -24.53 -6.74
N ASP A 58 6.97 -25.06 -5.58
CA ASP A 58 7.41 -26.36 -5.06
C ASP A 58 7.03 -27.53 -5.99
N SER A 59 5.88 -27.42 -6.65
CA SER A 59 5.42 -28.42 -7.62
C SER A 59 6.02 -28.28 -9.02
N GLY A 60 6.80 -27.21 -9.26
CA GLY A 60 7.37 -26.91 -10.57
C GLY A 60 6.34 -26.45 -11.62
N ASN A 61 5.12 -26.11 -11.20
CA ASN A 61 4.06 -25.62 -12.08
C ASN A 61 4.20 -24.12 -12.38
N ALA A 62 4.92 -23.39 -11.54
CA ALA A 62 5.22 -21.98 -11.77
C ALA A 62 6.23 -21.80 -12.90
N LYS A 63 5.93 -20.89 -13.83
CA LYS A 63 6.91 -20.44 -14.83
C LYS A 63 7.92 -19.50 -14.15
N THR A 64 9.16 -19.92 -14.07
CA THR A 64 10.26 -19.14 -13.49
C THR A 64 11.21 -18.62 -14.57
N ILE A 65 12.01 -17.62 -14.21
CA ILE A 65 13.16 -17.14 -14.99
C ILE A 65 14.45 -17.51 -14.26
N SER A 66 15.59 -17.48 -14.95
CA SER A 66 16.88 -17.70 -14.29
C SER A 66 17.24 -16.52 -13.38
N TRP A 67 18.16 -16.76 -12.44
CA TRP A 67 18.61 -15.70 -11.55
C TRP A 67 19.31 -14.57 -12.31
N GLU A 68 20.12 -14.93 -13.30
CA GLU A 68 20.86 -14.00 -14.18
C GLU A 68 19.89 -13.09 -14.95
N GLU A 69 18.78 -13.63 -15.45
CA GLU A 69 17.71 -12.85 -16.09
C GLU A 69 17.02 -11.92 -15.09
N CYS A 70 16.83 -12.37 -13.85
CA CYS A 70 16.19 -11.57 -12.79
C CYS A 70 17.04 -10.36 -12.37
N VAL A 71 18.36 -10.50 -12.29
CA VAL A 71 19.28 -9.42 -11.90
C VAL A 71 19.80 -8.58 -13.07
N GLY A 72 19.39 -8.91 -14.30
CA GLY A 72 19.71 -8.12 -15.49
C GLY A 72 21.08 -8.36 -16.11
N GLY A 73 21.72 -9.52 -15.83
CA GLY A 73 23.00 -9.95 -16.45
C GLY A 73 24.25 -9.29 -15.89
#